data_AF-A0A1Q6TY55-F1
#
_entry.id   AF-A0A1Q6TY55-F1
#
_cell.length_a   1.000
_cell.length_b   1.000
_cell.length_c   1.000
_cell.angle_alpha   90.00
_cell.angle_beta   90.00
_cell.angle_gamma   90.00
#
_symmetry.space_group_name_H-M   'P 1'
#
loop_
_entity.id
_entity.type
_entity.pdbx_description
1 polymer ?
#
loop_
_entity_poly.entity_id
_entity_poly.type
_entity_poly.pdbx_seq_one_letter_code
_entity_poly.pdbx_strand_id
1 'polypeptide(L)' 'MKKPYIICHMMISIDGRIDCAMTSKLRGVNDYYTTLDEIHVPTTVSGRVTAQLEMAEPGGSKINTAFLEA' A
#
# COMPACT_ATOMS: atom_id res chain seq x y z
N MET A 1 0.53 7.90 -27.45
CA MET A 1 0.02 7.92 -26.06
C MET A 1 1.12 8.42 -25.12
N LYS A 2 0.81 9.31 -24.18
CA LYS A 2 1.68 9.55 -23.02
C LYS A 2 1.53 8.35 -22.09
N LYS A 3 2.63 7.65 -21.80
CA LYS A 3 2.64 6.59 -20.78
C LYS A 3 2.59 7.24 -19.40
N PRO A 4 1.86 6.68 -18.42
CA PRO A 4 1.88 7.19 -17.06
C PRO A 4 3.29 7.06 -16.46
N TYR A 5 3.65 7.98 -15.58
CA TYR A 5 4.82 7.85 -14.72
C TYR A 5 4.43 7.03 -13.49
N ILE A 6 5.16 5.95 -13.21
CA ILE A 6 4.85 5.04 -12.10
C ILE A 6 5.87 5.27 -10.99
N ILE A 7 5.38 5.46 -9.78
CA ILE A 7 6.19 5.57 -8.57
C ILE A 7 5.96 4.30 -7.75
N CYS A 8 7.04 3.65 -7.33
CA CYS A 8 6.98 2.55 -6.37
C CYS A 8 7.47 3.07 -5.01
N HIS A 9 6.55 3.21 -4.07
CA HIS A 9 6.84 3.58 -2.67
C HIS A 9 6.68 2.32 -1.81
N MET A 10 7.73 1.92 -1.09
CA MET A 10 7.75 0.66 -0.35
C MET A 10 8.47 0.82 1.00
N MET A 11 8.03 0.05 1.99
CA MET A 11 8.72 -0.14 3.27
C MET A 11 9.22 -1.59 3.37
N ILE A 12 10.47 -1.77 3.76
CA ILE A 12 11.12 -3.09 3.89
C ILE A 12 11.91 -3.12 5.20
N SER A 13 11.97 -4.28 5.84
CA SER A 13 12.91 -4.49 6.94
C SER A 13 14.34 -4.58 6.45
N ILE A 14 15.31 -4.38 7.35
CA ILE A 14 16.75 -4.43 7.00
C ILE A 14 17.16 -5.82 6.50
N ASP A 15 16.50 -6.88 6.95
CA ASP A 15 16.69 -8.26 6.49
C ASP A 15 15.91 -8.59 5.20
N GLY A 16 15.27 -7.61 4.57
CA GLY A 16 14.69 -7.74 3.22
C GLY A 16 13.26 -8.28 3.19
N ARG A 17 12.53 -8.29 4.30
CA ARG A 17 11.14 -8.78 4.36
C ARG A 17 10.16 -7.65 4.07
N ILE A 18 9.17 -7.98 3.24
CA ILE A 18 8.03 -7.12 2.89
C ILE A 18 6.77 -7.92 3.23
N ASP A 19 6.31 -7.78 4.47
CA ASP A 19 5.15 -8.50 5.00
C ASP A 19 4.29 -7.55 5.83
N CYS A 20 3.01 -7.44 5.51
CA CYS A 20 2.02 -6.56 6.15
C CYS A 20 1.97 -6.67 7.69
N ALA A 21 1.95 -7.90 8.21
CA ALA A 21 1.83 -8.16 9.65
C ALA A 21 3.13 -7.83 10.40
N MET A 22 4.26 -7.82 9.70
CA MET A 22 5.56 -7.43 10.22
C MET A 22 5.82 -5.92 10.05
N THR A 23 5.60 -5.35 8.87
CA THR A 23 5.85 -3.93 8.55
C THR A 23 4.98 -3.00 9.40
N SER A 24 3.75 -3.40 9.72
CA SER A 24 2.87 -2.69 10.67
C SER A 24 3.47 -2.53 12.08
N LYS A 25 4.47 -3.33 12.45
CA LYS A 25 5.18 -3.25 13.73
C LYS A 25 6.49 -2.46 13.65
N LEU A 26 6.91 -2.05 12.45
CA LEU A 26 8.13 -1.28 12.29
C LEU A 26 7.93 0.14 12.80
N ARG A 27 8.97 0.66 13.47
CA ARG A 27 9.03 2.07 13.85
C ARG A 27 9.04 2.92 12.58
N GLY A 28 8.19 3.94 12.52
CA GLY A 28 8.05 4.81 11.35
C GLY A 28 7.01 4.34 10.32
N VAL A 29 6.19 3.32 10.62
CA VAL A 29 5.10 2.90 9.71
C VAL A 29 4.12 4.06 9.42
N ASN A 30 3.84 4.91 10.40
CA ASN A 30 3.00 6.09 10.19
C ASN A 30 3.65 7.05 9.19
N ASP A 31 4.94 7.31 9.33
CA ASP A 31 5.68 8.20 8.42
C ASP A 31 5.67 7.65 6.98
N TYR A 32 5.72 6.33 6.81
CA TYR A 32 5.59 5.68 5.50
C TYR A 32 4.25 5.99 4.82
N TYR A 33 3.13 5.86 5.53
CA TYR A 33 1.81 6.18 4.96
C TYR A 33 1.58 7.68 4.80
N THR A 34 2.10 8.51 5.72
CA THR A 34 2.03 9.98 5.61
C THR A 34 2.76 10.46 4.36
N THR A 35 3.99 10.01 4.14
CA THR A 35 4.76 10.39 2.95
C THR A 35 4.19 9.82 1.65
N LEU A 36 3.49 8.67 1.70
CA LEU A 36 2.76 8.13 0.55
C LEU A 36 1.59 9.03 0.13
N ASP A 37 0.84 9.56 1.10
CA ASP A 37 -0.30 10.45 0.86
C ASP A 37 0.17 11.78 0.23
N GLU A 38 1.32 12.29 0.66
CA GLU A 38 1.94 13.52 0.14
C GLU A 38 2.40 13.44 -1.34
N ILE A 39 2.44 12.24 -1.96
CA ILE A 39 2.81 12.09 -3.38
C ILE A 39 1.68 12.60 -4.30
N HIS A 40 0.44 12.67 -3.81
CA HIS A 40 -0.73 13.16 -4.56
C HIS A 40 -0.91 12.49 -5.95
N VAL A 41 -0.79 11.15 -6.01
CA VAL A 41 -1.04 10.40 -7.24
C VAL A 41 -2.54 10.25 -7.51
N PRO A 42 -3.00 10.34 -8.77
CA PRO A 42 -4.42 10.21 -9.10
C PRO A 42 -4.93 8.76 -9.02
N THR A 43 -4.03 7.77 -8.98
CA THR A 43 -4.38 6.35 -8.94
C THR A 43 -3.24 5.56 -8.31
N THR A 44 -3.58 4.50 -7.59
CA THR A 44 -2.65 3.55 -6.96
C THR A 44 -2.91 2.14 -7.50
N VAL A 45 -1.86 1.33 -7.62
CA VAL A 45 -1.98 -0.07 -8.02
C VAL A 45 -1.46 -0.94 -6.89
N SER A 46 -2.25 -1.93 -6.47
CA SER A 46 -1.86 -2.91 -5.44
C SER A 46 -2.10 -4.32 -5.92
N GLY A 47 -1.23 -5.25 -5.53
CA GLY A 47 -1.44 -6.67 -5.81
C GLY A 47 -2.65 -7.20 -5.05
N ARG A 48 -3.42 -8.10 -5.68
CA ARG A 48 -4.66 -8.66 -5.11
C ARG A 48 -4.49 -9.14 -3.66
N VAL A 49 -3.43 -9.90 -3.38
CA VAL A 49 -3.18 -10.46 -2.05
C VAL A 49 -2.88 -9.35 -1.03
N THR A 50 -2.06 -8.36 -1.41
CA THR A 50 -1.76 -7.20 -0.55
C THR A 50 -3.02 -6.39 -0.27
N ALA A 51 -3.85 -6.13 -1.27
CA ALA A 51 -5.11 -5.39 -1.10
C ALA A 51 -6.07 -6.12 -0.13
N GLN A 52 -6.14 -7.45 -0.17
CA GLN A 52 -6.94 -8.24 0.76
C GLN A 52 -6.41 -8.17 2.21
N LEU A 53 -5.10 -8.05 2.40
CA LEU A 53 -4.49 -8.00 3.73
C LEU A 53 -4.54 -6.59 4.35
N GLU A 54 -4.34 -5.55 3.53
CA GLU A 54 -4.17 -4.15 3.98
C GLU A 54 -5.47 -3.34 3.93
N MET A 55 -6.37 -3.64 2.99
CA MET A 55 -7.50 -2.77 2.66
C MET A 55 -8.86 -3.44 2.90
N ALA A 56 -8.86 -4.67 3.39
CA ALA A 56 -10.11 -5.37 3.72
C ALA A 56 -10.73 -4.77 4.98
N GLU A 57 -12.04 -4.57 4.95
CA GLU A 57 -12.80 -4.25 6.15
C GLU A 57 -12.76 -5.42 7.15
N PRO A 58 -12.89 -5.15 8.46
CA PRO A 58 -13.05 -6.20 9.47
C PRO A 58 -14.20 -7.15 9.08
N GLY A 59 -13.90 -8.42 8.83
CA GLY A 59 -14.85 -9.40 8.28
C GLY A 59 -14.54 -9.88 6.85
N GLY A 60 -13.50 -9.34 6.21
CA GLY A 60 -12.79 -9.98 5.08
C GLY A 60 -13.54 -10.07 3.74
N SER A 61 -14.78 -9.60 3.67
CA SER A 61 -15.62 -9.78 2.48
C SER A 61 -15.65 -8.57 1.54
N LYS A 62 -15.10 -7.41 1.94
CA LYS A 62 -15.10 -6.19 1.13
C LYS A 62 -13.76 -5.47 1.24
N ILE A 63 -13.14 -5.21 0.08
CA ILE A 63 -11.99 -4.29 -0.04
C ILE A 63 -12.58 -2.88 -0.09
N ASN A 64 -12.07 -1.96 0.74
CA ASN A 64 -12.47 -0.57 0.66
C ASN A 64 -12.06 -0.01 -0.70
N THR A 65 -13.07 0.31 -1.53
CA THR A 65 -12.95 0.79 -2.90
C THR A 65 -12.30 2.18 -3.03
N ALA A 66 -11.84 2.79 -1.94
CA ALA A 66 -11.02 4.01 -2.02
C ALA A 66 -9.63 3.77 -2.68
N PHE A 67 -9.15 2.52 -2.71
CA PHE A 67 -8.03 2.07 -3.54
C PHE A 67 -8.58 1.34 -4.76
N LEU A 68 -9.17 2.08 -5.70
CA LEU A 68 -9.88 1.53 -6.84
C LEU A 68 -8.95 0.75 -7.77
N GLU A 69 -9.47 -0.42 -8.16
CA GLU A 69 -8.89 -1.42 -9.06
C GLU A 69 -8.35 -0.81 -10.36
N ALA A 70 -7.18 -1.31 -10.77
CA ALA A 70 -6.72 -1.25 -12.15
C ALA A 70 -7.07 -2.58 -12.85
#